data_AF-A0A352WZ04-F1
#
_entry.id   AF-A0A352WZ04-F1
#
_cell.length_a   1.000
_cell.length_b   1.000
_cell.length_c   1.000
_cell.angle_alpha   90.00
_cell.angle_beta   90.00
_cell.angle_gamma   90.00
#
_symmetry.space_group_name_H-M   'P 1'
#
loop_
_entity.id
_entity.type
_entity.pdbx_description
1 polymer ?
#
loop_
_entity_poly.entity_id
_entity_poly.type
_entity_poly.pdbx_seq_one_letter_code
_entity_poly.pdbx_strand_id
1 'polypeptide(L)'
;RAHGTYTYPSEFMLIAAMNPCPCGYYNHPKKQCSCSDAAVHKYLNRVSGPLLDRIDIHIEVPPVEYDDLTAKSGEEKSDDIRKRVNAARAIQTERFQQSKTKCNAHIEAAMFEDVCQIDDKADRMLKAAFDKLGMT
;
A
#
# COMPACT_ATOMS: atom_id res chain seq x y z
N ARG A 1 -9.21 32.67 -1.45
CA ARG A 1 -10.33 31.98 -0.75
C ARG A 1 -10.47 32.68 0.60
N ALA A 2 -11.61 33.35 0.88
CA ALA A 2 -11.78 34.33 1.95
C ALA A 2 -12.86 33.97 3.00
N HIS A 3 -13.22 32.68 3.10
CA HIS A 3 -14.26 32.19 4.01
C HIS A 3 -13.75 30.98 4.80
N GLY A 4 -13.07 31.24 5.93
CA GLY A 4 -12.77 30.26 6.97
C GLY A 4 -11.66 29.24 6.66
N THR A 5 -10.98 28.82 7.72
CA THR A 5 -10.09 27.65 7.73
C THR A 5 -10.85 26.52 8.40
N TYR A 6 -10.92 25.36 7.74
CA TYR A 6 -11.56 24.16 8.28
C TYR A 6 -10.51 23.06 8.42
N THR A 7 -10.50 22.40 9.58
CA THR A 7 -9.64 21.24 9.85
C THR A 7 -10.49 19.98 9.81
N TYR A 8 -10.13 19.06 8.93
CA TYR A 8 -10.77 17.75 8.83
C TYR A 8 -9.81 16.68 9.38
N PRO A 9 -10.29 15.75 10.23
CA PRO A 9 -9.47 14.63 10.67
C PRO A 9 -9.10 13.76 9.46
N SER A 10 -7.81 13.51 9.28
CA SER A 10 -7.28 12.64 8.21
C SER A 10 -6.65 11.38 8.80
N GLU A 11 -7.28 10.84 9.85
CA GLU A 11 -6.81 9.67 10.60
C GLU A 11 -7.58 8.42 10.17
N PHE A 12 -7.36 7.95 8.95
CA PHE A 12 -7.98 6.73 8.45
C PHE A 12 -7.08 6.00 7.46
N MET A 13 -7.35 4.70 7.29
CA MET A 13 -6.77 3.90 6.22
C MET A 13 -7.78 3.81 5.08
N LEU A 14 -7.42 4.26 3.89
CA LEU A 14 -8.24 4.09 2.69
C LEU A 14 -7.91 2.74 2.06
N ILE A 15 -8.94 1.90 1.90
CA ILE A 15 -8.86 0.70 1.07
C ILE A 15 -9.93 0.87 0.00
N ALA A 16 -9.52 0.85 -1.26
CA ALA A 16 -10.40 0.97 -2.41
C ALA A 16 -10.13 -0.17 -3.39
N ALA A 17 -11.17 -0.62 -4.07
CA ALA A 17 -11.09 -1.60 -5.13
C ALA A 17 -11.94 -1.13 -6.30
N MET A 18 -11.48 -1.41 -7.52
CA MET A 18 -12.24 -1.17 -8.74
C MET A 18 -11.96 -2.27 -9.75
N ASN A 19 -12.91 -2.46 -10.66
CA ASN A 19 -12.68 -3.34 -11.81
C ASN A 19 -11.65 -2.70 -12.77
N PRO A 20 -10.91 -3.50 -13.54
CA PRO A 20 -9.94 -2.96 -14.49
C PRO A 20 -10.60 -2.37 -15.75
N CYS A 21 -11.87 -2.69 -16.01
CA CYS A 21 -12.69 -2.15 -17.10
C CYS A 21 -14.20 -2.34 -16.81
N PRO A 22 -15.12 -1.79 -17.63
CA PRO A 22 -16.56 -1.96 -17.43
C PRO A 22 -17.04 -3.41 -17.40
N CYS A 23 -16.44 -4.31 -18.20
CA CYS A 23 -16.82 -5.73 -18.21
C CYS A 23 -16.05 -6.59 -17.20
N GLY A 24 -15.04 -6.03 -16.53
CA GLY A 24 -14.25 -6.70 -15.49
C GLY A 24 -13.19 -7.70 -15.98
N TYR A 25 -13.04 -7.89 -17.29
CA TYR A 25 -12.17 -8.93 -17.86
C TYR A 25 -10.88 -8.42 -18.52
N TYR A 26 -10.56 -7.13 -18.36
CA TYR A 26 -9.29 -6.60 -18.85
C TYR A 26 -8.12 -7.26 -18.10
N ASN A 27 -7.16 -7.83 -18.85
CA ASN A 27 -6.08 -8.70 -18.36
C ASN A 27 -6.52 -9.98 -17.62
N HIS A 28 -7.77 -10.42 -17.79
CA HIS A 28 -8.22 -11.65 -17.13
C HIS A 28 -7.57 -12.89 -17.78
N PRO A 29 -7.00 -13.83 -17.00
CA PRO A 29 -6.20 -14.93 -17.53
C PRO A 29 -6.98 -15.90 -18.44
N LYS A 30 -8.25 -16.16 -18.11
CA LYS A 30 -9.11 -17.13 -18.84
C LYS A 30 -10.22 -16.53 -19.72
N LYS A 31 -10.61 -15.27 -19.50
CA LYS A 31 -11.77 -14.64 -20.13
C LYS A 31 -11.32 -13.46 -20.97
N GLN A 32 -11.79 -13.40 -22.20
CA GLN A 32 -11.47 -12.29 -23.08
C GLN A 32 -12.28 -11.04 -22.71
N CYS A 33 -11.59 -9.90 -22.65
CA CYS A 33 -12.24 -8.60 -22.50
C CYS A 33 -13.03 -8.25 -23.77
N SER A 34 -14.28 -7.82 -23.61
CA SER A 34 -15.13 -7.32 -24.70
C SER A 34 -15.05 -5.80 -24.92
N CYS A 35 -14.32 -5.08 -24.05
CA CYS A 35 -14.16 -3.63 -24.17
C CYS A 35 -13.07 -3.29 -25.20
N SER A 36 -13.27 -2.21 -25.96
CA SER A 36 -12.18 -1.60 -26.73
C SER A 36 -11.17 -0.93 -25.80
N ASP A 37 -9.92 -0.78 -26.25
CA ASP A 37 -8.87 -0.11 -25.49
C ASP A 37 -9.28 1.30 -25.06
N ALA A 38 -9.96 2.04 -25.95
CA ALA A 38 -10.50 3.37 -25.64
C ALA A 38 -11.54 3.33 -24.49
N ALA A 39 -12.38 2.29 -24.42
CA ALA A 39 -13.36 2.12 -23.35
C ALA A 39 -12.68 1.75 -22.01
N VAL A 40 -11.62 0.94 -22.06
CA VAL A 40 -10.81 0.60 -20.88
C VAL A 40 -10.13 1.85 -20.33
N HIS A 41 -9.38 2.58 -21.15
CA HIS A 41 -8.72 3.82 -20.74
C HIS A 41 -9.71 4.84 -20.19
N LYS A 42 -10.87 5.01 -20.84
CA LYS A 42 -11.93 5.90 -20.34
C LYS A 42 -12.45 5.49 -18.96
N TYR A 43 -12.53 4.19 -18.69
CA TYR A 43 -12.99 3.69 -17.39
C TYR A 43 -11.94 3.90 -16.29
N LEU A 44 -10.68 3.57 -16.56
CA LEU A 44 -9.56 3.79 -15.62
C LEU A 44 -9.40 5.27 -15.28
N ASN A 45 -9.54 6.14 -16.28
CA ASN A 45 -9.45 7.61 -16.13
C ASN A 45 -10.65 8.23 -15.38
N ARG A 46 -11.63 7.45 -14.91
CA ARG A 46 -12.67 7.95 -14.00
C ARG A 46 -12.09 8.31 -12.63
N VAL A 47 -11.00 7.65 -12.24
CA VAL A 47 -10.22 8.03 -11.06
C VAL A 47 -9.17 9.03 -11.51
N SER A 48 -9.13 10.19 -10.86
CA SER A 48 -8.20 11.24 -11.23
C SER A 48 -6.76 10.83 -10.92
N GLY A 49 -5.83 11.13 -11.83
CA GLY A 49 -4.39 10.92 -11.59
C GLY A 49 -3.91 11.53 -10.27
N PRO A 50 -4.24 12.79 -9.94
CA PRO A 50 -3.87 13.39 -8.66
C PRO A 50 -4.41 12.68 -7.41
N LEU A 51 -5.47 11.88 -7.52
CA LEU A 51 -5.96 11.05 -6.43
C LEU A 51 -5.17 9.72 -6.36
N LEU A 52 -4.93 9.09 -7.52
CA LEU A 52 -4.11 7.88 -7.61
C LEU A 52 -2.68 8.10 -7.10
N ASP A 53 -2.10 9.26 -7.37
CA ASP A 53 -0.78 9.67 -6.87
C ASP A 53 -0.71 9.78 -5.33
N ARG A 54 -1.86 9.73 -4.64
CA ARG A 54 -1.97 9.78 -3.18
C ARG A 54 -2.31 8.43 -2.54
N ILE A 55 -2.36 7.35 -3.33
CA ILE A 55 -2.54 5.99 -2.82
C ILE A 55 -1.17 5.31 -2.80
N ASP A 56 -0.71 4.92 -1.61
CA ASP A 56 0.65 4.38 -1.43
C ASP A 56 0.87 3.03 -2.11
N ILE A 57 -0.19 2.19 -2.15
CA ILE A 57 -0.10 0.80 -2.61
C ILE A 57 -1.15 0.55 -3.69
N HIS A 58 -0.68 0.17 -4.88
CA HIS A 58 -1.50 -0.34 -5.97
C HIS A 58 -1.20 -1.83 -6.17
N ILE A 59 -2.23 -2.66 -6.06
CA ILE A 59 -2.13 -4.10 -6.32
C ILE A 59 -3.20 -4.51 -7.32
N GLU A 60 -2.80 -5.30 -8.31
CA GLU A 60 -3.72 -6.01 -9.18
C GLU A 60 -4.06 -7.35 -8.51
N VAL A 61 -5.35 -7.61 -8.32
CA VAL A 61 -5.84 -8.85 -7.71
C VAL A 61 -6.37 -9.75 -8.83
N PRO A 62 -5.68 -10.85 -9.16
CA PRO A 62 -6.18 -11.80 -10.15
C PRO A 62 -7.44 -12.51 -9.62
N PRO A 63 -8.31 -13.04 -10.51
CA PRO A 63 -9.40 -13.89 -10.09
C PRO A 63 -8.86 -15.15 -9.38
N VAL A 64 -9.57 -15.58 -8.34
CA VAL A 64 -9.26 -16.84 -7.64
C VAL A 64 -9.88 -18.00 -8.40
N GLU A 65 -9.10 -19.06 -8.67
CA GLU A 65 -9.59 -20.25 -9.35
C GLU A 65 -10.34 -21.18 -8.40
N TYR A 66 -11.26 -21.98 -8.94
CA TYR A 66 -12.03 -22.93 -8.13
C TYR A 66 -11.13 -23.96 -7.43
N ASP A 67 -10.08 -24.41 -8.10
CA ASP A 67 -9.12 -25.35 -7.54
C ASP A 67 -8.36 -24.73 -6.36
N ASP A 68 -8.07 -23.42 -6.39
CA ASP A 68 -7.45 -22.72 -5.25
C ASP A 68 -8.42 -22.59 -4.06
N LEU A 69 -9.71 -22.35 -4.33
CA LEU A 69 -10.75 -22.28 -3.29
C LEU A 69 -11.02 -23.64 -2.63
N THR A 70 -10.84 -24.73 -3.37
CA THR A 70 -11.09 -26.09 -2.90
C THR A 70 -9.82 -26.83 -2.49
N ALA A 71 -8.66 -26.24 -2.75
CA ALA A 71 -7.37 -26.76 -2.35
C ALA A 71 -7.36 -27.00 -0.84
N LYS A 72 -7.06 -28.25 -0.45
CA LYS A 72 -6.85 -28.61 0.95
C LYS A 72 -5.44 -28.31 1.44
N SER A 73 -4.60 -27.73 0.59
CA SER A 73 -3.27 -27.26 1.01
C SER A 73 -3.47 -26.17 2.06
N GLY A 74 -2.89 -26.39 3.24
CA GLY A 74 -2.93 -25.39 4.30
C GLY A 74 -2.14 -24.16 3.89
N GLU A 75 -2.83 -23.09 3.54
CA GLU A 75 -2.22 -21.77 3.49
C GLU A 75 -1.81 -21.33 4.91
N GLU A 76 -0.98 -20.28 4.99
CA GLU A 76 -0.61 -19.70 6.27
C GLU A 76 -1.87 -19.26 7.02
N LYS A 77 -2.02 -19.72 8.26
CA LYS A 77 -3.19 -19.40 9.07
C LYS A 77 -3.12 -17.96 9.56
N SER A 78 -4.27 -17.31 9.67
CA SER A 78 -4.39 -15.99 10.28
C SER A 78 -3.78 -15.93 11.69
N ASP A 79 -3.78 -17.03 12.42
CA ASP A 79 -3.13 -17.13 13.74
C ASP A 79 -1.61 -16.95 13.66
N ASP A 80 -0.96 -17.45 12.62
CA ASP A 80 0.49 -17.32 12.42
C ASP A 80 0.85 -15.92 11.92
N ILE A 81 0.03 -15.36 11.03
CA ILE A 81 0.14 -13.95 10.62
C ILE A 81 -0.01 -13.02 11.84
N ARG A 82 -1.00 -13.28 12.70
CA ARG A 82 -1.24 -12.51 13.93
C ARG A 82 -0.02 -12.50 14.85
N LYS A 83 0.69 -13.63 14.99
CA LYS A 83 1.93 -13.68 15.79
C LYS A 83 2.98 -12.71 15.25
N ARG A 84 3.19 -12.68 13.92
CA ARG A 84 4.14 -11.76 13.27
C ARG A 84 3.74 -10.30 13.46
N VAL A 85 2.46 -9.98 13.25
CA VAL A 85 1.91 -8.62 13.47
C VAL A 85 2.13 -8.19 14.92
N ASN A 86 1.81 -9.04 15.89
CA ASN A 86 1.97 -8.72 17.30
C ASN A 86 3.45 -8.56 17.71
N ALA A 87 4.36 -9.37 17.15
CA ALA A 87 5.79 -9.19 17.38
C ALA A 87 6.27 -7.81 16.90
N ALA A 88 5.85 -7.37 15.71
CA ALA A 88 6.17 -6.04 15.21
C ALA A 88 5.56 -4.93 16.09
N ARG A 89 4.34 -5.12 16.60
CA ARG A 89 3.69 -4.18 17.55
C ARG A 89 4.41 -4.12 18.91
N ALA A 90 4.98 -5.23 19.38
CA ALA A 90 5.74 -5.25 20.62
C ALA A 90 7.02 -4.39 20.50
N ILE A 91 7.77 -4.54 19.40
CA ILE A 91 8.97 -3.71 19.11
C ILE A 91 8.60 -2.22 19.07
N GLN A 92 7.50 -1.89 18.40
CA GLN A 92 6.98 -0.52 18.35
C GLN A 92 6.60 0.01 19.73
N THR A 93 5.91 -0.80 20.54
CA THR A 93 5.50 -0.42 21.89
C THR A 93 6.71 -0.12 22.75
N GLU A 94 7.73 -0.98 22.71
CA GLU A 94 8.99 -0.81 23.42
C GLU A 94 9.71 0.48 23.00
N ARG A 95 9.90 0.67 21.69
CA ARG A 95 10.53 1.87 21.12
C ARG A 95 9.89 3.18 21.59
N PHE A 96 8.58 3.18 21.77
CA PHE A 96 7.82 4.39 22.10
C PHE A 96 7.30 4.46 23.55
N GLN A 97 7.84 3.66 24.48
CA GLN A 97 7.39 3.67 25.87
C GLN A 97 7.43 5.06 26.50
N GLN A 98 8.49 5.82 26.25
CA GLN A 98 8.71 7.17 26.80
C GLN A 98 8.26 8.29 25.85
N SER A 99 7.67 7.96 24.69
CA SER A 99 7.18 8.94 23.72
C SER A 99 5.66 9.12 23.83
N LYS A 100 5.18 10.29 23.40
CA LYS A 100 3.75 10.54 23.13
C LYS A 100 3.27 9.75 21.91
N THR A 101 4.15 9.48 20.95
CA THR A 101 3.88 8.61 19.79
C THR A 101 3.61 7.20 20.27
N LYS A 102 2.65 6.50 19.65
CA LYS A 102 2.32 5.09 19.96
C LYS A 102 2.33 4.17 18.74
N CYS A 103 2.43 4.75 17.54
CA CYS A 103 2.41 4.02 16.28
C CYS A 103 3.44 4.61 15.31
N ASN A 104 3.98 3.78 14.43
CA ASN A 104 4.94 4.17 13.39
C ASN A 104 4.31 5.18 12.43
N ALA A 105 3.00 5.09 12.19
CA ALA A 105 2.25 6.03 11.38
C ALA A 105 2.22 7.46 11.97
N HIS A 106 2.63 7.64 13.23
CA HIS A 106 2.70 8.93 13.92
C HIS A 106 4.14 9.31 14.26
N ILE A 107 5.13 8.72 13.58
CA ILE A 107 6.53 9.17 13.67
C ILE A 107 6.60 10.57 13.04
N GLU A 108 7.02 11.54 13.85
CA GLU A 108 7.30 12.89 13.37
C GLU A 108 8.70 12.96 12.74
N ALA A 109 8.92 13.93 11.86
CA ALA A 109 10.19 14.08 11.15
C ALA A 109 11.41 14.14 12.10
N ALA A 110 11.26 14.82 13.24
CA ALA A 110 12.32 14.94 14.25
C ALA A 110 12.72 13.61 14.90
N MET A 111 11.88 12.58 14.84
CA MET A 111 12.16 11.25 15.40
C MET A 111 12.80 10.30 14.40
N PHE A 112 12.84 10.66 13.11
CA PHE A 112 13.19 9.73 12.04
C PHE A 112 14.66 9.28 12.14
N GLU A 113 15.57 10.18 12.50
CA GLU A 113 17.00 9.89 12.67
C GLU A 113 17.28 8.86 13.78
N ASP A 114 16.49 8.91 14.86
CA ASP A 114 16.64 7.98 15.99
C ASP A 114 15.96 6.63 15.72
N VAL A 115 14.81 6.66 15.05
CA VAL A 115 13.93 5.48 14.90
C VAL A 115 14.23 4.66 13.65
N CYS A 116 14.69 5.31 12.58
CA CYS A 116 14.88 4.70 11.26
C CYS A 116 16.37 4.61 10.91
N GLN A 117 17.16 4.07 11.85
CA GLN A 117 18.57 3.80 11.59
C GLN A 117 18.71 2.63 10.62
N ILE A 118 19.39 2.88 9.51
CA ILE A 118 19.72 1.88 8.51
C ILE A 118 21.13 1.36 8.74
N ASP A 119 21.38 0.10 8.37
CA ASP A 119 22.73 -0.45 8.40
C ASP A 119 23.56 -0.01 7.18
N ASP A 120 24.88 -0.20 7.26
CA ASP A 120 25.82 0.16 6.19
C ASP A 120 25.49 -0.50 4.84
N LYS A 121 24.82 -1.65 4.86
CA LYS A 121 24.47 -2.38 3.64
C LYS A 121 23.26 -1.73 2.96
N ALA A 122 22.25 -1.37 3.74
CA ALA A 122 21.08 -0.64 3.29
C ALA A 122 21.46 0.76 2.78
N ASP A 123 22.37 1.46 3.45
CA ASP A 123 22.88 2.77 3.01
C ASP A 123 23.55 2.69 1.63
N ARG A 124 24.46 1.72 1.44
CA ARG A 124 25.10 1.49 0.13
C ARG A 124 24.09 1.15 -0.96
N MET A 125 23.06 0.37 -0.62
CA MET A 125 22.00 0.01 -1.56
C MET A 125 21.17 1.25 -1.95
N LEU A 126 20.80 2.09 -0.99
CA LEU A 126 20.07 3.33 -1.23
C LEU A 126 20.87 4.30 -2.09
N LYS A 127 22.16 4.48 -1.79
CA LYS A 127 23.06 5.31 -2.60
C LYS A 127 23.12 4.85 -4.05
N ALA A 128 23.33 3.56 -4.27
CA ALA A 128 23.37 3.01 -5.63
C ALA A 128 22.05 3.18 -6.39
N ALA A 129 20.91 3.07 -5.69
CA ALA A 129 19.59 3.31 -6.29
C ALA A 129 19.40 4.79 -6.66
N PHE A 130 19.80 5.71 -5.79
CA PHE A 130 19.72 7.15 -6.00
C PHE A 130 20.48 7.59 -7.26
N ASP A 131 21.73 7.13 -7.40
CA ASP A 131 22.58 7.40 -8.56
C ASP A 131 21.97 6.82 -9.85
N LYS A 132 21.44 5.60 -9.80
CA LYS A 132 20.87 4.91 -10.96
C LYS A 132 19.56 5.53 -11.45
N LEU A 133 18.71 5.99 -10.53
CA LEU A 133 17.40 6.55 -10.83
C LEU A 133 17.44 8.04 -11.20
N GLY A 134 18.61 8.69 -11.13
CA GLY A 134 18.77 10.11 -11.47
C GLY A 134 17.99 11.03 -10.55
N MET A 135 17.87 10.66 -9.26
CA MET A 135 17.12 11.41 -8.25
C MET A 135 17.89 12.62 -7.69
N THR A 136 18.83 13.18 -8.46
CA THR A 136 19.62 14.39 -8.14
C THR A 136 18.81 15.67 -8.23
#